data_AF-A0A7W1DFE1-F1
#
_entry.id   AF-A0A7W1DFE1-F1
#
_cell.length_a   1.000
_cell.length_b   1.000
_cell.length_c   1.000
_cell.angle_alpha   90.00
_cell.angle_beta   90.00
_cell.angle_gamma   90.00
#
_symmetry.space_group_name_H-M   'P 1'
#
loop_
_entity.id
_entity.type
_entity.pdbx_description
1 polymer ?
#
loop_
_entity_poly.entity_id
_entity_poly.type
_entity_poly.pdbx_seq_one_letter_code
_entity_poly.pdbx_strand_id
1 'polypeptide(L)'
;MSWRWVFYINLPLGVFSLFALPVVLRQSATRFGVKIDYLGAATVTASVVSLLLALSWVGEGYDWDATRVVIGFVVAGILLAAFIPVEIRATKPVIPLSLFESRVFGSAALLMFMVGIAMFGVILYTPLFVQGVLGKTATGSGTVLIPLVLSMTAMGVTCGQIIARVKRIKPFMIAGSIVMTIGIYLLTTLDVDSSQRTVAFYLMVTGLGLGPLMPSATLAVQSTVEQRLLGVATSATQFIRSLGSTVGTAVIGSLITSGYAEYLKNNAPPQAA
;
A
#
# COMPACT_ATOMS: atom_id res chain seq x y z
N MET A 1 -28.74 11.39 1.33
CA MET A 1 -27.54 11.80 0.55
C MET A 1 -27.14 10.62 -0.32
N SER A 2 -27.19 10.75 -1.65
CA SER A 2 -26.83 9.66 -2.58
C SER A 2 -25.30 9.53 -2.68
N TRP A 3 -24.78 8.29 -2.68
CA TRP A 3 -23.36 7.94 -2.86
C TRP A 3 -22.68 8.64 -4.05
N ARG A 4 -23.46 9.00 -5.08
CA ARG A 4 -23.00 9.72 -6.29
C ARG A 4 -22.28 11.04 -5.99
N TRP A 5 -22.62 11.72 -4.88
CA TRP A 5 -21.99 12.98 -4.50
C TRP A 5 -20.50 12.85 -4.17
N VAL A 6 -20.04 11.66 -3.75
CA VAL A 6 -18.61 11.38 -3.54
C VAL A 6 -17.81 11.53 -4.84
N PHE A 7 -18.43 11.25 -6.00
CA PHE A 7 -17.80 11.47 -7.30
C PHE A 7 -17.91 12.92 -7.75
N TYR A 8 -19.09 13.54 -7.58
CA TYR A 8 -19.30 14.92 -8.02
C TYR A 8 -18.42 15.93 -7.29
N ILE A 9 -18.03 15.67 -6.03
CA ILE A 9 -17.16 16.61 -5.29
C ILE A 9 -15.75 16.70 -5.87
N ASN A 10 -15.26 15.64 -6.54
CA ASN A 10 -13.93 15.59 -7.15
C ASN A 10 -13.90 16.29 -8.52
N LEU A 11 -15.04 16.41 -9.20
CA LEU A 11 -15.15 16.91 -10.57
C LEU A 11 -14.79 18.40 -10.70
N PRO A 12 -15.30 19.32 -9.85
CA PRO A 12 -14.91 20.73 -9.87
C PRO A 12 -13.41 20.94 -9.61
N LEU A 13 -12.83 20.18 -8.69
CA LEU A 13 -11.39 20.24 -8.39
C LEU A 13 -10.56 19.80 -9.60
N GLY A 14 -10.95 18.70 -10.26
CA GLY A 14 -10.28 18.22 -11.47
C GLY A 14 -10.34 19.24 -12.62
N VAL A 15 -11.52 19.85 -12.84
CA VAL A 15 -11.69 20.92 -13.84
C VAL A 15 -10.82 22.12 -13.50
N PHE A 16 -10.80 22.57 -12.25
CA PHE A 16 -9.96 23.68 -11.82
C PHE A 16 -8.47 23.39 -12.03
N SER A 17 -7.97 22.21 -11.65
CA SER A 17 -6.58 21.81 -11.89
C SER A 17 -6.23 21.80 -13.38
N LEU A 18 -7.12 21.30 -14.26
CA LEU A 18 -6.87 21.26 -15.70
C LEU A 18 -6.59 22.65 -16.29
N PHE A 19 -7.30 23.68 -15.81
CA PHE A 19 -7.11 25.06 -16.26
C PHE A 19 -5.99 25.79 -15.51
N ALA A 20 -5.75 25.47 -14.23
CA ALA A 20 -4.73 26.12 -13.41
C ALA A 20 -3.30 25.62 -13.74
N LEU A 21 -3.13 24.34 -14.06
CA LEU A 21 -1.81 23.73 -14.29
C LEU A 21 -0.99 24.43 -15.39
N PRO A 22 -1.53 24.75 -16.58
CA PRO A 22 -0.76 25.44 -17.64
C PRO A 22 -0.32 26.86 -17.25
N VAL A 23 -1.08 27.52 -16.37
CA VAL A 23 -0.81 28.90 -15.92
C VAL A 23 0.21 28.92 -14.79
N VAL A 24 0.09 27.98 -13.84
CA VAL A 24 0.92 27.92 -12.63
C VAL A 24 2.23 27.17 -12.87
N LEU A 25 2.21 26.05 -13.57
CA LEU A 25 3.42 25.30 -13.92
C LEU A 25 3.99 25.80 -15.24
N ARG A 26 4.78 26.88 -15.16
CA ARG A 26 5.76 27.21 -16.21
C ARG A 26 6.94 26.25 -16.11
N GLN A 27 6.76 25.00 -16.52
CA GLN A 27 7.86 24.05 -16.61
C GLN A 27 8.77 24.43 -17.78
N SER A 28 10.06 24.65 -17.48
CA SER A 28 11.12 24.65 -18.49
C SER A 28 11.14 23.26 -19.12
N ALA A 29 10.53 23.13 -20.30
CA ALA A 29 10.47 21.88 -21.04
C ALA A 29 11.87 21.54 -21.59
N THR A 30 12.75 21.08 -20.72
CA THR A 30 13.95 20.36 -21.14
C THR A 30 13.48 19.00 -21.65
N ARG A 31 13.15 18.96 -22.95
CA ARG A 31 12.85 17.72 -23.67
C ARG A 31 14.14 16.90 -23.76
N PHE A 32 14.45 16.14 -22.72
CA PHE A 32 15.41 15.06 -22.86
C PHE A 32 14.82 14.06 -23.86
N GLY A 33 15.57 13.69 -24.91
CA GLY A 33 15.21 12.60 -25.79
C GLY A 33 15.19 11.29 -25.00
N VAL A 34 14.08 10.98 -24.33
CA VAL A 34 13.90 9.76 -23.58
C VAL A 34 13.33 8.73 -24.54
N LYS A 35 14.19 7.79 -24.97
CA LYS A 35 13.73 6.53 -25.55
C LYS A 35 13.09 5.73 -24.43
N ILE A 36 11.80 5.43 -24.57
CA ILE A 36 11.04 4.63 -23.62
C ILE A 36 11.43 3.17 -23.79
N ASP A 37 11.74 2.49 -22.69
CA ASP A 37 11.93 1.04 -22.70
C ASP A 37 10.57 0.34 -22.66
N TYR A 38 9.96 0.19 -23.84
CA TYR A 38 8.67 -0.49 -23.99
C TYR A 38 8.74 -1.96 -23.60
N LEU A 39 9.90 -2.62 -23.79
CA LEU A 39 10.05 -4.04 -23.52
C LEU A 39 10.16 -4.29 -22.01
N GLY A 40 10.98 -3.52 -21.31
CA GLY A 40 11.03 -3.51 -19.84
C GLY A 40 9.67 -3.16 -19.23
N ALA A 41 9.01 -2.11 -19.74
CA ALA A 41 7.69 -1.70 -19.26
C ALA A 41 6.62 -2.78 -19.48
N ALA A 42 6.59 -3.44 -20.66
CA ALA A 42 5.62 -4.49 -20.94
C ALA A 42 5.85 -5.73 -20.08
N THR A 43 7.12 -6.16 -19.95
CA THR A 43 7.47 -7.36 -19.17
C THR A 43 7.21 -7.19 -17.67
N VAL A 44 7.60 -6.06 -17.08
CA VAL A 44 7.32 -5.79 -15.66
C VAL A 44 5.81 -5.66 -15.41
N THR A 45 5.08 -4.98 -16.30
CA THR A 45 3.63 -4.82 -16.16
C THR A 45 2.93 -6.17 -16.25
N ALA A 46 3.26 -7.00 -17.24
CA ALA A 46 2.67 -8.32 -17.39
C ALA A 46 3.00 -9.26 -16.22
N SER A 47 4.25 -9.22 -15.72
CA SER A 47 4.66 -9.97 -14.53
C SER A 47 3.81 -9.58 -13.32
N VAL A 48 3.69 -8.28 -13.08
CA VAL A 48 3.00 -7.74 -11.91
C VAL A 48 1.51 -8.00 -12.01
N VAL A 49 0.87 -7.76 -13.15
CA VAL A 49 -0.54 -8.08 -13.36
C VAL A 49 -0.82 -9.55 -13.11
N SER A 50 0.04 -10.45 -13.60
CA SER A 50 -0.10 -11.90 -13.37
C SER A 50 0.04 -12.25 -11.88
N LEU A 51 1.01 -11.65 -11.19
CA LEU A 51 1.21 -11.83 -9.74
C LEU A 51 0.00 -11.36 -8.95
N LEU A 52 -0.48 -10.15 -9.23
CA LEU A 52 -1.62 -9.53 -8.54
C LEU A 52 -2.91 -10.30 -8.82
N LEU A 53 -3.12 -10.84 -10.02
CA LEU A 53 -4.26 -11.70 -10.34
C LEU A 53 -4.24 -13.00 -9.53
N ALA A 54 -3.09 -13.69 -9.47
CA ALA A 54 -2.94 -14.91 -8.67
C ALA A 54 -3.26 -14.65 -7.19
N LEU A 55 -2.71 -13.56 -6.64
CA LEU A 55 -2.97 -13.11 -5.28
C LEU A 55 -4.44 -12.71 -5.06
N SER A 56 -5.06 -12.03 -6.04
CA SER A 56 -6.48 -11.65 -5.96
C SER A 56 -7.38 -12.88 -5.87
N TRP A 57 -7.14 -13.93 -6.68
CA TRP A 57 -7.92 -15.16 -6.62
C TRP A 57 -7.78 -15.86 -5.27
N VAL A 58 -6.57 -15.91 -4.71
CA VAL A 58 -6.36 -16.42 -3.35
C VAL A 58 -7.15 -15.60 -2.33
N GLY A 59 -7.18 -14.27 -2.45
CA GLY A 59 -7.97 -13.39 -1.59
C GLY A 59 -9.48 -13.54 -1.76
N GLU A 60 -9.95 -13.99 -2.93
CA GLU A 60 -11.36 -14.32 -3.21
C GLU A 60 -11.78 -15.71 -2.69
N GLY A 61 -10.85 -16.47 -2.11
CA GLY A 61 -11.12 -17.77 -1.49
C GLY A 61 -10.74 -18.99 -2.32
N TYR A 62 -10.00 -18.81 -3.42
CA TYR A 62 -9.38 -19.95 -4.11
C TYR A 62 -8.23 -20.53 -3.28
N ASP A 63 -8.09 -21.85 -3.31
CA ASP A 63 -6.96 -22.53 -2.67
C ASP A 63 -5.63 -22.14 -3.35
N TRP A 64 -4.56 -22.15 -2.56
CA TRP A 64 -3.22 -21.81 -3.04
C TRP A 64 -2.69 -22.77 -4.10
N ASP A 65 -3.16 -24.02 -4.09
CA ASP A 65 -2.81 -25.08 -5.04
C ASP A 65 -3.75 -25.14 -6.25
N ALA A 66 -4.79 -24.28 -6.30
CA ALA A 66 -5.69 -24.20 -7.43
C ALA A 66 -4.90 -23.93 -8.72
N THR A 67 -5.15 -24.72 -9.77
CA THR A 67 -4.38 -24.69 -11.01
C THR A 67 -4.23 -23.29 -11.59
N ARG A 68 -5.28 -22.46 -11.52
CA ARG A 68 -5.25 -21.07 -12.01
C ARG A 68 -4.29 -20.18 -11.20
N VAL A 69 -4.30 -20.31 -9.87
CA VAL A 69 -3.42 -19.57 -8.95
C VAL A 69 -1.96 -19.95 -9.21
N VAL A 70 -1.67 -21.24 -9.27
CA VAL A 70 -0.31 -21.75 -9.54
C VAL A 70 0.19 -21.30 -10.91
N ILE A 71 -0.63 -21.40 -11.97
CA ILE A 71 -0.28 -20.88 -13.30
C ILE A 71 0.02 -19.37 -13.23
N GLY A 72 -0.80 -18.60 -12.52
CA GLY A 72 -0.58 -17.16 -12.35
C GLY A 72 0.78 -16.85 -11.70
N PHE A 73 1.14 -17.57 -10.63
CA PHE A 73 2.46 -17.43 -9.98
C PHE A 73 3.63 -17.86 -10.87
N VAL A 74 3.48 -18.97 -11.61
CA VAL A 74 4.51 -19.46 -12.54
C VAL A 74 4.72 -18.44 -13.67
N VAL A 75 3.65 -17.95 -14.29
CA VAL A 75 3.72 -16.92 -15.34
C VAL A 75 4.34 -15.63 -14.80
N ALA A 76 3.92 -15.18 -13.61
CA ALA A 76 4.51 -14.02 -12.96
C ALA A 76 6.02 -14.18 -12.74
N GLY A 77 6.44 -15.34 -12.22
CA GLY A 77 7.85 -15.68 -11.99
C GLY A 77 8.68 -15.74 -13.26
N ILE A 78 8.15 -16.36 -14.34
CA ILE A 78 8.82 -16.40 -15.65
C ILE A 78 8.99 -14.98 -16.20
N LEU A 79 7.95 -14.16 -16.15
CA LEU A 79 8.00 -12.78 -16.65
C LEU A 79 8.92 -11.89 -15.81
N LEU A 80 8.97 -12.10 -14.48
CA LEU A 80 9.90 -11.41 -13.60
C LEU A 80 11.35 -11.82 -13.89
N ALA A 81 11.60 -13.12 -14.09
CA ALA A 81 12.91 -13.64 -14.47
C ALA A 81 13.34 -13.14 -15.85
N ALA A 82 12.40 -12.95 -16.78
CA ALA A 82 12.64 -12.35 -18.09
C ALA A 82 12.88 -10.83 -18.02
N PHE A 83 12.25 -10.14 -17.06
CA PHE A 83 12.45 -8.71 -16.84
C PHE A 83 13.90 -8.37 -16.43
N ILE A 84 14.52 -9.17 -15.55
CA ILE A 84 15.90 -8.93 -15.08
C ILE A 84 16.92 -8.76 -16.24
N PRO A 85 17.08 -9.71 -17.19
CA PRO A 85 18.03 -9.57 -18.29
C PRO A 85 17.61 -8.50 -19.30
N VAL A 86 16.32 -8.23 -19.47
CA VAL A 86 15.82 -7.13 -20.31
C VAL A 86 16.28 -5.79 -19.75
N GLU A 87 16.08 -5.60 -18.44
CA GLU A 87 16.40 -4.36 -17.74
C GLU A 87 17.92 -4.11 -17.69
N ILE A 88 18.73 -5.16 -17.49
CA ILE A 88 20.20 -5.07 -17.52
C ILE A 88 20.71 -4.64 -18.91
N ARG A 89 20.05 -5.09 -19.98
CA ARG A 89 20.42 -4.78 -21.37
C ARG A 89 19.84 -3.45 -21.87
N ALA A 90 18.87 -2.88 -21.16
CA ALA A 90 18.19 -1.66 -21.56
C ALA A 90 19.13 -0.44 -21.47
N THR A 91 19.14 0.39 -22.52
CA THR A 91 19.93 1.63 -22.53
C THR A 91 19.41 2.69 -21.55
N LYS A 92 18.11 2.64 -21.22
CA LYS A 92 17.43 3.50 -20.24
C LYS A 92 16.42 2.64 -19.45
N PRO A 93 16.87 1.90 -18.42
CA PRO A 93 16.00 1.03 -17.63
C PRO A 93 14.88 1.82 -16.95
N VAL A 94 13.71 1.18 -16.83
CA VAL A 94 12.53 1.69 -16.09
C VAL A 94 12.84 1.82 -14.60
N ILE A 95 13.52 0.83 -14.01
CA ILE A 95 14.02 0.80 -12.64
C ILE A 95 15.50 0.41 -12.69
N PRO A 96 16.42 1.39 -12.65
CA PRO A 96 17.86 1.11 -12.59
C PRO A 96 18.16 0.23 -11.38
N LEU A 97 18.68 -0.98 -11.62
CA LEU A 97 19.02 -1.94 -10.55
C LEU A 97 20.08 -1.36 -9.59
N SER A 98 20.89 -0.40 -10.04
CA SER A 98 21.83 0.36 -9.21
C SER A 98 21.16 1.11 -8.05
N LEU A 99 19.85 1.40 -8.12
CA LEU A 99 19.11 1.95 -6.98
C LEU A 99 19.13 0.99 -5.79
N PHE A 100 19.04 -0.32 -6.04
CA PHE A 100 19.01 -1.33 -4.98
C PHE A 100 20.39 -1.60 -4.34
N GLU A 101 21.48 -1.13 -4.94
CA GLU A 101 22.80 -1.15 -4.31
C GLU A 101 22.86 -0.21 -3.09
N SER A 102 22.05 0.86 -3.10
CA SER A 102 21.90 1.73 -1.94
C SER A 102 21.12 1.03 -0.84
N ARG A 103 21.79 0.78 0.29
CA ARG A 103 21.13 0.27 1.51
C ARG A 103 19.97 1.15 1.97
N VAL A 104 20.03 2.46 1.71
CA VAL A 104 18.96 3.41 2.06
C VAL A 104 17.73 3.16 1.18
N PHE A 105 17.92 3.00 -0.12
CA PHE A 105 16.83 2.68 -1.04
C PHE A 105 16.22 1.32 -0.74
N GLY A 106 17.04 0.27 -0.56
CA GLY A 106 16.56 -1.07 -0.21
C GLY A 106 15.76 -1.08 1.11
N SER A 107 16.24 -0.37 2.14
CA SER A 107 15.51 -0.24 3.41
C SER A 107 14.20 0.53 3.26
N ALA A 108 14.19 1.61 2.49
CA ALA A 108 12.99 2.40 2.23
C ALA A 108 11.95 1.63 1.39
N ALA A 109 12.42 0.86 0.40
CA ALA A 109 11.59 -0.03 -0.41
C ALA A 109 10.93 -1.10 0.47
N LEU A 110 11.70 -1.80 1.31
CA LEU A 110 11.16 -2.79 2.24
C LEU A 110 10.15 -2.16 3.21
N LEU A 111 10.49 -1.00 3.79
CA LEU A 111 9.57 -0.27 4.66
C LEU A 111 8.26 0.08 3.94
N MET A 112 8.35 0.59 2.70
CA MET A 112 7.18 0.96 1.90
C MET A 112 6.34 -0.26 1.54
N PHE A 113 6.95 -1.40 1.26
CA PHE A 113 6.24 -2.67 1.08
C PHE A 113 5.44 -3.06 2.34
N MET A 114 6.08 -3.00 3.52
CA MET A 114 5.43 -3.31 4.81
C MET A 114 4.32 -2.33 5.15
N VAL A 115 4.53 -1.04 4.89
CA VAL A 115 3.50 0.01 5.02
C VAL A 115 2.32 -0.29 4.10
N GLY A 116 2.57 -0.75 2.87
CA GLY A 116 1.53 -1.18 1.93
C GLY A 116 0.66 -2.29 2.52
N ILE A 117 1.28 -3.36 3.02
CA ILE A 117 0.60 -4.49 3.67
C ILE A 117 -0.25 -4.00 4.86
N ALA A 118 0.38 -3.28 5.78
CA ALA A 118 -0.25 -2.82 7.00
C ALA A 118 -1.43 -1.89 6.74
N MET A 119 -1.21 -0.86 5.93
CA MET A 119 -2.22 0.16 5.65
C MET A 119 -3.45 -0.45 4.99
N PHE A 120 -3.28 -1.28 3.96
CA PHE A 120 -4.42 -1.85 3.26
C PHE A 120 -5.08 -3.00 4.02
N GLY A 121 -4.31 -3.80 4.77
CA GLY A 121 -4.87 -4.78 5.70
C GLY A 121 -5.80 -4.11 6.70
N VAL A 122 -5.35 -3.04 7.34
CA VAL A 122 -6.16 -2.30 8.32
C VAL A 122 -7.38 -1.64 7.66
N ILE A 123 -7.20 -0.98 6.52
CA ILE A 123 -8.30 -0.26 5.84
C ILE A 123 -9.38 -1.20 5.31
N LEU A 124 -9.02 -2.36 4.76
CA LEU A 124 -9.99 -3.30 4.19
C LEU A 124 -10.69 -4.13 5.27
N TYR A 125 -9.95 -4.64 6.26
CA TYR A 125 -10.51 -5.62 7.20
C TYR A 125 -11.15 -4.99 8.43
N THR A 126 -10.77 -3.77 8.83
CA THR A 126 -11.42 -3.14 10.00
C THR A 126 -12.91 -2.87 9.76
N PRO A 127 -13.36 -2.35 8.61
CA PRO A 127 -14.78 -2.22 8.33
C PRO A 127 -15.52 -3.56 8.29
N LEU A 128 -14.87 -4.62 7.81
CA LEU A 128 -15.43 -5.98 7.80
C LEU A 128 -15.63 -6.50 9.23
N PHE A 129 -14.66 -6.27 10.12
CA PHE A 129 -14.79 -6.61 11.54
C PHE A 129 -15.91 -5.81 12.22
N VAL A 130 -15.95 -4.50 12.02
CA VAL A 130 -16.95 -3.61 12.65
C VAL A 130 -18.38 -3.91 12.16
N GLN A 131 -18.54 -4.26 10.88
CA GLN A 131 -19.86 -4.59 10.33
C GLN A 131 -20.26 -6.04 10.61
N GLY A 132 -19.35 -6.98 10.36
CA GLY A 132 -19.62 -8.42 10.45
C GLY A 132 -19.65 -8.94 11.89
N VAL A 133 -18.70 -8.51 12.73
CA VAL A 133 -18.56 -9.02 14.12
C VAL A 133 -19.33 -8.13 15.10
N LEU A 134 -19.15 -6.81 15.03
CA LEU A 134 -19.79 -5.87 15.97
C LEU A 134 -21.22 -5.47 15.57
N GLY A 135 -21.72 -5.94 14.42
CA GLY A 135 -23.07 -5.67 13.92
C GLY A 135 -23.37 -4.19 13.68
N LYS A 136 -22.35 -3.35 13.45
CA LYS A 136 -22.54 -1.90 13.22
C LYS A 136 -22.91 -1.62 11.78
N THR A 137 -23.57 -0.48 11.56
CA THR A 137 -23.94 -0.03 10.21
C THR A 137 -22.72 0.40 9.39
N ALA A 138 -22.86 0.42 8.06
CA ALA A 138 -21.83 0.93 7.14
C ALA A 138 -21.35 2.34 7.53
N THR A 139 -22.25 3.24 7.94
CA THR A 139 -21.90 4.58 8.44
C THR A 139 -21.04 4.53 9.70
N GLY A 140 -21.35 3.62 10.64
CA GLY A 140 -20.57 3.41 11.85
C GLY A 140 -19.18 2.81 11.59
N SER A 141 -19.03 2.01 10.54
CA SER A 141 -17.72 1.48 10.15
C SER A 141 -16.82 2.53 9.49
N GLY A 142 -17.41 3.44 8.71
CA GLY A 142 -16.68 4.57 8.11
C GLY A 142 -16.16 5.56 9.15
N THR A 143 -16.91 5.81 10.23
CA THR A 143 -16.46 6.72 11.29
C THR A 143 -15.28 6.19 12.09
N VAL A 144 -15.15 4.86 12.19
CA VAL A 144 -14.04 4.20 12.90
C VAL A 144 -12.70 4.41 12.18
N LEU A 145 -12.70 4.64 10.86
CA LEU A 145 -11.50 4.98 10.09
C LEU A 145 -11.07 6.45 10.22
N ILE A 146 -11.94 7.34 10.71
CA ILE A 146 -11.61 8.77 10.86
C ILE A 146 -10.38 8.98 11.77
N PRO A 147 -10.31 8.40 12.97
CA PRO A 147 -9.11 8.47 13.83
C PRO A 147 -7.82 8.00 13.15
N LEU A 148 -7.88 6.94 12.35
CA LEU A 148 -6.73 6.43 11.58
C LEU A 148 -6.20 7.53 10.65
N VAL A 149 -7.08 8.08 9.80
CA VAL A 149 -6.70 9.07 8.79
C VAL A 149 -6.26 10.37 9.43
N LEU A 150 -6.95 10.83 10.48
CA LEU A 150 -6.60 12.06 11.21
C LEU A 150 -5.23 11.95 11.87
N SER A 151 -4.99 10.88 12.62
CA SER A 151 -3.70 10.67 13.30
C SER A 151 -2.55 10.48 12.32
N MET A 152 -2.78 9.72 11.24
CA MET A 152 -1.82 9.54 10.15
C MET A 152 -1.47 10.87 9.47
N THR A 153 -2.47 11.69 9.18
CA THR A 153 -2.25 13.01 8.55
C THR A 153 -1.54 13.96 9.50
N ALA A 154 -2.01 14.09 10.73
CA ALA A 154 -1.44 14.98 11.73
C ALA A 154 0.03 14.63 12.03
N MET A 155 0.33 13.34 12.23
CA MET A 155 1.69 12.89 12.51
C MET A 155 2.59 12.97 11.27
N GLY A 156 2.06 12.65 10.08
CA GLY A 156 2.79 12.80 8.83
C GLY A 156 3.20 14.25 8.53
N VAL A 157 2.29 15.20 8.69
CA VAL A 157 2.57 16.64 8.51
C VAL A 157 3.58 17.12 9.55
N THR A 158 3.35 16.81 10.83
CA THR A 158 4.23 17.22 11.93
C THR A 158 5.64 16.68 11.75
N CYS A 159 5.79 15.38 11.49
CA CYS A 159 7.10 14.77 11.26
C CYS A 159 7.76 15.28 9.99
N GLY A 160 7.03 15.48 8.89
CA GLY A 160 7.58 16.08 7.67
C GLY A 160 8.20 17.46 7.93
N GLN A 161 7.50 18.32 8.68
CA GLN A 161 8.01 19.64 9.05
C GLN A 161 9.22 19.56 9.99
N ILE A 162 9.19 18.67 10.99
CA ILE A 162 10.32 18.51 11.92
C ILE A 162 11.54 17.97 11.18
N ILE A 163 11.38 16.99 10.29
CA ILE A 163 12.48 16.44 9.48
C ILE A 163 13.09 17.53 8.59
N ALA A 164 12.28 18.39 7.99
CA ALA A 164 12.77 19.51 7.18
C ALA A 164 13.67 20.47 8.00
N ARG A 165 13.40 20.64 9.30
CA ARG A 165 14.20 21.49 10.20
C ARG A 165 15.43 20.77 10.77
N VAL A 166 15.25 19.55 11.27
CA VAL A 166 16.27 18.78 12.01
C VAL A 166 17.22 18.02 11.07
N LYS A 167 16.82 17.81 9.81
CA LYS A 167 17.57 17.06 8.78
C LYS A 167 17.95 15.63 9.19
N ARG A 168 17.23 15.03 10.14
CA ARG A 168 17.42 13.64 10.59
C ARG A 168 16.16 12.84 10.32
N ILE A 169 16.28 11.79 9.51
CA ILE A 169 15.14 10.98 9.06
C ILE A 169 15.03 9.66 9.84
N LYS A 170 16.18 9.02 10.12
CA LYS A 170 16.26 7.68 10.73
C LYS A 170 15.46 7.52 12.04
N PRO A 171 15.50 8.45 13.01
CA PRO A 171 14.73 8.29 14.26
C PRO A 171 13.22 8.23 14.03
N PHE A 172 12.69 9.04 13.10
CA PHE A 172 11.26 9.06 12.77
C PHE A 172 10.82 7.78 12.07
N MET A 173 11.66 7.22 11.19
CA MET A 173 11.37 5.93 10.56
C MET A 173 11.32 4.79 11.57
N ILE A 174 12.27 4.74 12.52
CA ILE A 174 12.29 3.69 13.54
C ILE A 174 11.10 3.85 14.50
N ALA A 175 10.89 5.06 15.03
CA ALA A 175 9.78 5.33 15.94
C ALA A 175 8.42 5.04 15.28
N GLY A 176 8.21 5.51 14.04
CA GLY A 176 6.99 5.23 13.28
C GLY A 176 6.77 3.73 13.06
N SER A 177 7.83 2.97 12.76
CA SER A 177 7.73 1.52 12.53
C SER A 177 7.36 0.77 13.82
N ILE A 178 7.93 1.17 14.95
CA ILE A 178 7.61 0.59 16.27
C ILE A 178 6.15 0.89 16.62
N VAL A 179 5.73 2.16 16.51
CA VAL A 179 4.34 2.56 16.82
C VAL A 179 3.34 1.87 15.90
N MET A 180 3.66 1.75 14.60
CA MET A 180 2.83 1.02 13.63
C MET A 180 2.71 -0.46 14.04
N THR A 181 3.83 -1.10 14.41
CA THR A 181 3.83 -2.50 14.86
C THR A 181 2.97 -2.69 16.10
N ILE A 182 3.07 -1.78 17.08
CA ILE A 182 2.23 -1.79 18.28
C ILE A 182 0.75 -1.62 17.91
N GLY A 183 0.43 -0.68 17.01
CA GLY A 183 -0.95 -0.45 16.55
C GLY A 183 -1.55 -1.69 15.88
N ILE A 184 -0.80 -2.32 14.97
CA ILE A 184 -1.22 -3.57 14.31
C ILE A 184 -1.39 -4.68 15.34
N TYR A 185 -0.44 -4.84 16.27
CA TYR A 185 -0.53 -5.84 17.33
C TYR A 185 -1.80 -5.65 18.18
N LEU A 186 -2.12 -4.42 18.59
CA LEU A 186 -3.36 -4.13 19.32
C LEU A 186 -4.61 -4.51 18.53
N LEU A 187 -4.61 -4.34 17.20
CA LEU A 187 -5.75 -4.77 16.38
C LEU A 187 -5.93 -6.30 16.38
N THR A 188 -4.86 -7.08 16.57
CA THR A 188 -4.96 -8.55 16.67
C THR A 188 -5.59 -9.03 17.98
N THR A 189 -5.68 -8.17 19.02
CA THR A 189 -6.30 -8.51 20.30
C THR A 189 -7.79 -8.15 20.36
N LEU A 190 -8.38 -7.74 19.23
CA LEU A 190 -9.81 -7.43 19.17
C LEU A 190 -10.63 -8.72 19.16
N ASP A 191 -11.61 -8.77 20.06
CA ASP A 191 -12.59 -9.86 20.17
C ASP A 191 -14.03 -9.35 19.98
N VAL A 192 -15.02 -10.25 19.97
CA VAL A 192 -16.46 -9.98 19.77
C VAL A 192 -17.01 -8.98 20.80
N ASP A 193 -16.46 -8.97 22.01
CA ASP A 193 -16.84 -8.03 23.08
C ASP A 193 -16.20 -6.64 22.96
N SER A 194 -15.37 -6.42 21.93
CA SER A 194 -14.64 -5.15 21.76
C SER A 194 -15.58 -3.99 21.46
N SER A 195 -15.41 -2.89 22.18
CA SER A 195 -16.16 -1.67 21.91
C SER A 195 -15.66 -0.96 20.64
N GLN A 196 -16.55 -0.25 19.96
CA GLN A 196 -16.20 0.61 18.83
C GLN A 196 -15.15 1.68 19.18
N ARG A 197 -15.09 2.11 20.45
CA ARG A 197 -14.09 3.07 20.94
C ARG A 197 -12.71 2.43 21.03
N THR A 198 -12.63 1.16 21.43
CA THR A 198 -11.37 0.40 21.48
C THR A 198 -10.77 0.28 20.08
N VAL A 199 -11.59 -0.10 19.10
CA VAL A 199 -11.16 -0.16 17.69
C VAL A 199 -10.66 1.19 17.20
N ALA A 200 -11.42 2.26 17.45
CA ALA A 200 -11.03 3.63 17.09
C ALA A 200 -9.69 4.05 17.72
N PHE A 201 -9.43 3.68 18.98
CA PHE A 201 -8.17 3.96 19.65
C PHE A 201 -6.99 3.18 19.04
N TYR A 202 -7.16 1.88 18.76
CA TYR A 202 -6.11 1.07 18.13
C TYR A 202 -5.78 1.55 16.71
N LEU A 203 -6.81 1.97 15.97
CA LEU A 203 -6.64 2.62 14.67
C LEU A 203 -5.91 3.97 14.78
N MET A 204 -6.19 4.76 15.82
CA MET A 204 -5.45 5.99 16.07
C MET A 204 -3.96 5.71 16.31
N VAL A 205 -3.62 4.71 17.15
CA VAL A 205 -2.22 4.30 17.39
C VAL A 205 -1.55 3.85 16.10
N THR A 206 -2.26 3.06 15.29
CA THR A 206 -1.77 2.60 13.98
C THR A 206 -1.50 3.77 13.04
N GLY A 207 -2.40 4.75 12.98
CA GLY A 207 -2.26 5.95 12.16
C GLY A 207 -1.08 6.82 12.59
N LEU A 208 -0.86 6.99 13.90
CA LEU A 208 0.32 7.68 14.43
C LEU A 208 1.63 7.02 13.97
N GLY A 209 1.66 5.70 13.81
CA GLY A 209 2.82 4.97 13.29
C GLY A 209 2.99 5.14 11.78
N LEU A 210 1.90 5.01 11.01
CA LEU A 210 1.91 5.13 9.54
C LEU A 210 2.27 6.52 9.04
N GLY A 211 1.75 7.56 9.71
CA GLY A 211 1.89 8.97 9.33
C GLY A 211 3.32 9.40 8.99
N PRO A 212 4.30 9.23 9.90
CA PRO A 212 5.68 9.66 9.67
C PRO A 212 6.42 8.83 8.63
N LEU A 213 6.04 7.56 8.39
CA LEU A 213 6.77 6.66 7.51
C LEU A 213 6.70 7.10 6.04
N MET A 214 5.54 7.58 5.60
CA MET A 214 5.30 8.01 4.22
C MET A 214 6.24 9.15 3.76
N PRO A 215 6.25 10.32 4.43
CA PRO A 215 7.16 11.41 4.05
C PRO A 215 8.62 11.06 4.35
N SER A 216 8.90 10.32 5.43
CA SER A 216 10.28 9.99 5.81
C SER A 216 10.97 9.10 4.79
N ALA A 217 10.33 8.01 4.33
CA ALA A 217 10.96 7.12 3.37
C ALA A 217 11.12 7.80 2.00
N THR A 218 10.16 8.64 1.61
CA THR A 218 10.25 9.45 0.39
C THR A 218 11.45 10.40 0.45
N LEU A 219 11.62 11.13 1.56
CA LEU A 219 12.77 12.01 1.76
C LEU A 219 14.09 11.24 1.84
N ALA A 220 14.11 10.07 2.47
CA ALA A 220 15.31 9.22 2.55
C ALA A 220 15.80 8.79 1.17
N VAL A 221 14.86 8.39 0.29
CA VAL A 221 15.20 8.05 -1.09
C VAL A 221 15.63 9.29 -1.87
N GLN A 222 14.87 10.38 -1.80
CA GLN A 222 15.19 11.60 -2.54
C GLN A 222 16.55 12.21 -2.16
N SER A 223 16.97 12.08 -0.90
CA SER A 223 18.25 12.59 -0.41
C SER A 223 19.46 11.73 -0.78
N THR A 224 19.26 10.52 -1.32
CA THR A 224 20.35 9.57 -1.62
C THR A 224 20.52 9.27 -3.11
N VAL A 225 19.60 9.73 -3.95
CA VAL A 225 19.65 9.51 -5.41
C VAL A 225 19.98 10.80 -6.15
N GLU A 226 20.64 10.67 -7.29
CA GLU A 226 20.91 11.80 -8.18
C GLU A 226 19.62 12.46 -8.66
N GLN A 227 19.66 13.77 -8.91
CA GLN A 227 18.49 14.55 -9.30
C GLN A 227 17.78 13.99 -10.56
N ARG A 228 18.55 13.41 -11.49
CA ARG A 228 18.04 12.76 -12.70
C ARG A 228 17.20 11.51 -12.40
N LEU A 229 17.46 10.83 -11.29
CA LEU A 229 16.80 9.58 -10.89
C LEU A 229 15.69 9.79 -9.85
N LEU A 230 15.47 11.01 -9.35
CA LEU A 230 14.46 11.30 -8.32
C LEU A 230 13.06 10.80 -8.71
N GLY A 231 12.64 11.04 -9.94
CA GLY A 231 11.33 10.60 -10.44
C GLY A 231 11.21 9.08 -10.48
N VAL A 232 12.26 8.39 -10.92
CA VAL A 232 12.32 6.93 -10.99
C VAL A 232 12.35 6.32 -9.59
N ALA A 233 13.18 6.84 -8.69
CA ALA A 233 13.30 6.30 -7.33
C ALA A 233 12.03 6.53 -6.49
N THR A 234 11.37 7.69 -6.66
CA THR A 234 10.10 7.98 -5.97
C THR A 234 8.96 7.14 -6.52
N SER A 235 8.87 6.96 -7.84
CA SER A 235 7.85 6.09 -8.44
C SER A 235 8.08 4.63 -8.11
N ALA A 236 9.33 4.16 -8.08
CA ALA A 236 9.68 2.80 -7.67
C ALA A 236 9.26 2.49 -6.23
N THR A 237 9.48 3.40 -5.27
CA THR A 237 9.02 3.18 -3.89
C THR A 237 7.50 3.15 -3.77
N GLN A 238 6.78 4.00 -4.51
CA GLN A 238 5.32 3.96 -4.57
C GLN A 238 4.77 2.71 -5.22
N PHE A 239 5.45 2.23 -6.27
CA PHE A 239 5.14 0.98 -6.93
C PHE A 239 5.32 -0.21 -5.97
N ILE A 240 6.44 -0.28 -5.26
CA ILE A 240 6.71 -1.30 -4.24
C ILE A 240 5.68 -1.26 -3.10
N ARG A 241 5.27 -0.07 -2.64
CA ARG A 241 4.18 0.08 -1.68
C ARG A 241 2.87 -0.51 -2.20
N SER A 242 2.57 -0.27 -3.47
CA SER A 242 1.36 -0.79 -4.12
C SER A 242 1.40 -2.32 -4.24
N LEU A 243 2.56 -2.90 -4.58
CA LEU A 243 2.75 -4.35 -4.52
C LEU A 243 2.50 -4.89 -3.10
N GLY A 244 3.07 -4.25 -2.09
CA GLY A 244 2.84 -4.60 -0.68
C GLY A 244 1.36 -4.56 -0.32
N SER A 245 0.62 -3.56 -0.78
CA SER A 245 -0.82 -3.50 -0.53
C SER A 245 -1.56 -4.71 -1.06
N THR A 246 -1.35 -5.09 -2.32
CA THR A 246 -2.08 -6.23 -2.92
C THR A 246 -1.66 -7.58 -2.32
N VAL A 247 -0.37 -7.76 -2.05
CA VAL A 247 0.12 -8.96 -1.35
C VAL A 247 -0.51 -9.05 0.03
N GLY A 248 -0.51 -7.95 0.79
CA GLY A 248 -1.10 -7.91 2.12
C GLY A 248 -2.59 -8.23 2.12
N THR A 249 -3.35 -7.67 1.18
CA THR A 249 -4.79 -7.94 1.08
C THR A 249 -5.08 -9.39 0.71
N ALA A 250 -4.31 -9.98 -0.20
CA ALA A 250 -4.47 -11.38 -0.58
C ALA A 250 -4.16 -12.34 0.57
N VAL A 251 -3.04 -12.12 1.27
CA VAL A 251 -2.63 -12.97 2.40
C VAL A 251 -3.62 -12.86 3.55
N ILE A 252 -3.98 -11.64 3.96
CA ILE A 252 -4.95 -11.45 5.07
C ILE A 252 -6.33 -11.99 4.67
N GLY A 253 -6.74 -11.83 3.41
CA GLY A 253 -8.00 -12.37 2.90
C GLY A 253 -8.04 -13.89 2.93
N SER A 254 -6.95 -14.55 2.53
CA SER A 254 -6.81 -15.99 2.62
C SER A 254 -6.85 -16.49 4.07
N LEU A 255 -6.12 -15.83 4.98
CA LEU A 255 -6.13 -16.18 6.41
C LEU A 255 -7.53 -16.04 7.04
N ILE A 256 -8.26 -14.99 6.67
CA ILE A 256 -9.61 -14.77 7.18
C ILE A 256 -10.58 -15.79 6.58
N THR A 257 -10.52 -16.04 5.27
CA THR A 257 -11.41 -16.99 4.59
C THR A 257 -11.21 -18.42 5.10
N SER A 258 -9.95 -18.83 5.29
CA SER A 258 -9.61 -20.14 5.88
C SER A 258 -10.10 -20.25 7.33
N GLY A 259 -9.90 -19.20 8.14
CA GLY A 259 -10.43 -19.15 9.51
C GLY A 259 -11.95 -19.22 9.59
N TYR A 260 -12.67 -18.52 8.69
CA TYR A 260 -14.14 -18.61 8.60
C TYR A 260 -14.60 -20.01 8.18
N ALA A 261 -13.93 -20.62 7.19
CA ALA A 261 -14.27 -21.97 6.73
C ALA A 261 -14.07 -23.02 7.84
N GLU A 262 -12.99 -22.90 8.61
CA GLU A 262 -12.71 -23.77 9.76
C GLU A 262 -13.73 -23.58 10.89
N TYR A 263 -14.08 -22.32 11.21
CA TYR A 263 -15.11 -22.02 12.21
C TYR A 263 -16.48 -22.59 11.81
N LEU A 264 -16.90 -22.42 10.55
CA LEU A 264 -18.15 -22.99 10.06
C LEU A 264 -18.12 -24.51 10.08
N LYS A 265 -17.00 -25.16 9.72
CA LYS A 265 -16.89 -26.61 9.77
C LYS A 265 -17.00 -27.17 11.19
N ASN A 266 -16.48 -26.45 12.18
CA ASN A 266 -16.49 -26.88 13.58
C ASN A 266 -17.79 -26.50 14.32
N ASN A 267 -18.48 -25.44 13.92
CA ASN A 267 -19.64 -24.88 14.62
C ASN A 267 -20.93 -24.85 13.78
N ALA A 268 -20.95 -25.45 12.58
CA ALA A 268 -22.17 -25.53 11.79
C ALA A 268 -23.26 -26.33 12.54
N PRO A 269 -24.49 -25.80 12.65
CA PRO A 269 -25.60 -26.57 13.17
C PRO A 269 -25.86 -27.80 12.26
N PRO A 270 -26.29 -28.94 12.82
CA PRO A 270 -26.38 -30.24 12.12
C PRO A 270 -27.41 -30.31 10.98
N GLN A 271 -27.95 -29.19 10.50
CA GLN A 271 -28.91 -29.12 9.40
C GLN A 271 -28.30 -28.64 8.07
N ALA A 272 -26.98 -28.41 8.00
CA ALA A 272 -26.28 -27.99 6.78
C ALA A 272 -25.17 -28.96 6.35
N ALA A 273 -25.34 -30.26 6.61
CA ALA A 273 -24.50 -31.35 6.10
C ALA A 273 -25.27 -32.14 5.04
#